data_AF-A0A7X6UA86-F1
#
_entry.id   AF-A0A7X6UA86-F1
#
_cell.length_a   1.000
_cell.length_b   1.000
_cell.length_c   1.000
_cell.angle_alpha   90.00
_cell.angle_beta   90.00
_cell.angle_gamma   90.00
#
_symmetry.space_group_name_H-M   'P 1'
#
loop_
_entity.id
_entity.type
_entity.pdbx_description
1 polymer ?
#
loop_
_entity_poly.entity_id
_entity_poly.type
_entity_poly.pdbx_seq_one_letter_code
_entity_poly.pdbx_strand_id
1 'polypeptide(L)'
;MGYDEAMITKTDEALEAQRKIANRLKRAHGQLAAVIAAVESDAHCRDIVQQLSAVTKALDRAGFLVVSTALKECLTNPENEELDAGELEKLFLSLA
;
A
#
# COMPACT_ATOMS: atom_id res chain seq x y z
N MET A 1 -3.51 31.64 -17.98
CA MET A 1 -4.39 30.84 -17.09
C MET A 1 -4.14 29.32 -17.26
N GLY A 2 -2.92 28.86 -17.51
CA GLY A 2 -2.64 27.43 -17.76
C GLY A 2 -2.01 26.66 -16.60
N TYR A 3 -1.61 27.35 -15.52
CA TYR A 3 -0.93 26.73 -14.38
C TYR A 3 -1.90 26.21 -13.29
N ASP A 4 -3.17 26.66 -13.28
CA ASP A 4 -4.18 26.23 -12.28
C ASP A 4 -4.75 24.83 -12.57
N GLU A 5 -5.01 24.49 -13.83
CA GLU A 5 -5.71 23.23 -14.21
C GLU A 5 -4.83 21.98 -13.99
N ALA A 6 -3.51 22.11 -14.19
CA ALA A 6 -2.53 21.06 -13.93
C ALA A 6 -2.30 20.82 -12.43
N MET A 7 -2.51 21.83 -11.58
CA MET A 7 -2.33 21.73 -10.12
C MET A 7 -3.56 21.10 -9.45
N ILE A 8 -4.77 21.38 -9.97
CA ILE A 8 -6.03 20.77 -9.53
C ILE A 8 -6.03 19.25 -9.80
N THR A 9 -5.65 18.82 -11.00
CA THR A 9 -5.63 17.40 -11.39
C THR A 9 -4.62 16.56 -10.59
N LYS A 10 -3.42 17.09 -10.34
CA LYS A 10 -2.38 16.40 -9.57
C LYS A 10 -2.81 16.10 -8.12
N THR A 11 -3.61 16.98 -7.53
CA THR A 11 -4.11 16.85 -6.16
C THR A 11 -5.22 15.78 -6.05
N ASP A 12 -6.10 15.72 -7.05
CA ASP A 12 -7.17 14.71 -7.11
C ASP A 12 -6.63 13.28 -7.32
N GLU A 13 -5.61 13.11 -8.18
CA GLU A 13 -4.97 11.80 -8.40
C GLU A 13 -4.27 11.27 -7.16
N ALA A 14 -3.52 12.13 -6.45
CA ALA A 14 -2.86 11.77 -5.20
C ALA A 14 -3.88 11.37 -4.11
N LEU A 15 -4.99 12.11 -4.00
CA LEU A 15 -6.06 11.80 -3.07
C LEU A 15 -6.76 10.48 -3.42
N GLU A 16 -6.98 10.19 -4.71
CA GLU A 16 -7.54 8.92 -5.15
C GLU A 16 -6.60 7.75 -4.84
N ALA A 17 -5.29 7.90 -5.07
CA ALA A 17 -4.28 6.91 -4.72
C ALA A 17 -4.28 6.64 -3.20
N GLN A 18 -4.28 7.69 -2.38
CA GLN A 18 -4.35 7.59 -0.92
C GLN A 18 -5.61 6.84 -0.47
N ARG A 19 -6.78 7.16 -1.04
CA ARG A 19 -8.05 6.45 -0.75
C ARG A 19 -7.97 4.97 -1.12
N LYS A 20 -7.39 4.64 -2.28
CA LYS A 20 -7.22 3.24 -2.72
C LYS A 20 -6.30 2.46 -1.78
N ILE A 21 -5.19 3.06 -1.35
CA ILE A 21 -4.26 2.48 -0.37
C ILE A 21 -4.99 2.23 0.95
N ALA A 22 -5.64 3.26 1.50
CA ALA A 22 -6.37 3.15 2.77
C ALA A 22 -7.45 2.05 2.73
N ASN A 23 -8.19 1.93 1.63
CA ASN A 23 -9.21 0.88 1.47
C ASN A 23 -8.61 -0.54 1.39
N ARG A 24 -7.38 -0.70 0.88
CA ARG A 24 -6.68 -2.00 0.89
C ARG A 24 -6.20 -2.34 2.30
N LEU A 25 -5.59 -1.38 3.00
CA LEU A 25 -5.13 -1.57 4.37
C LEU A 25 -6.29 -1.88 5.33
N LYS A 26 -7.43 -1.18 5.21
CA LYS A 26 -8.64 -1.48 6.00
C LYS A 26 -9.15 -2.90 5.79
N ARG A 27 -9.07 -3.42 4.56
CA ARG A 27 -9.43 -4.82 4.27
C ARG A 27 -8.45 -5.81 4.90
N ALA A 28 -7.14 -5.56 4.76
CA ALA A 28 -6.11 -6.38 5.40
C ALA A 28 -6.26 -6.38 6.93
N HIS A 29 -6.60 -5.23 7.53
CA HIS A 29 -6.90 -5.12 8.95
C HIS A 29 -8.10 -5.99 9.35
N GLY A 30 -9.21 -5.97 8.60
CA GLY A 30 -10.35 -6.84 8.87
C GLY A 30 -10.01 -8.34 8.79
N GLN A 31 -9.16 -8.72 7.83
CA GLN A 31 -8.67 -10.10 7.72
C GLN A 31 -7.77 -10.48 8.91
N LEU A 32 -6.87 -9.58 9.33
CA LEU A 32 -6.01 -9.80 10.49
C LEU A 32 -6.83 -9.93 11.79
N ALA A 33 -7.86 -9.09 11.97
CA ALA A 33 -8.77 -9.21 13.09
C ALA A 33 -9.48 -10.58 13.13
N ALA A 34 -9.85 -11.12 11.97
CA ALA A 34 -10.42 -12.47 11.88
C ALA A 34 -9.39 -13.57 12.25
N VAL A 35 -8.12 -13.43 11.84
CA VAL A 35 -7.04 -14.35 12.24
C VAL A 35 -6.84 -14.32 13.76
N ILE A 36 -6.81 -13.14 14.38
CA ILE A 36 -6.68 -12.99 15.83
C ILE A 36 -7.82 -13.70 16.55
N ALA A 37 -9.07 -13.46 16.13
CA ALA A 37 -10.23 -14.13 16.69
C ALA A 37 -10.18 -15.66 16.52
N ALA A 38 -9.65 -16.15 15.40
CA ALA A 38 -9.46 -17.59 15.16
C ALA A 38 -8.43 -18.19 16.13
N VAL A 39 -7.32 -17.49 16.39
CA VAL A 39 -6.32 -17.91 17.39
C VAL A 39 -6.93 -17.92 18.80
N GLU A 40 -7.64 -16.86 19.18
CA GLU A 40 -8.27 -16.73 20.51
C GLU A 40 -9.37 -17.77 20.76
N SER A 41 -9.97 -18.30 19.70
CA SER A 41 -10.98 -19.37 19.75
C SER A 41 -10.41 -20.77 19.58
N ASP A 42 -9.08 -20.93 19.65
CA ASP A 42 -8.36 -22.20 19.50
C ASP A 42 -8.69 -22.93 18.18
N ALA A 43 -8.84 -22.16 17.10
CA ALA A 43 -9.08 -22.71 15.77
C ALA A 43 -7.89 -23.55 15.27
N HIS A 44 -8.16 -24.45 14.32
CA HIS A 44 -7.15 -25.36 13.82
C HIS A 44 -5.99 -24.62 13.14
N CYS A 45 -4.74 -25.00 13.46
CA CYS A 45 -3.53 -24.33 12.98
C CYS A 45 -3.48 -24.17 11.44
N ARG A 46 -3.99 -25.15 10.69
CA ARG A 46 -4.06 -25.06 9.22
C ARG A 46 -4.89 -23.87 8.74
N ASP A 47 -6.03 -23.60 9.39
CA ASP A 47 -6.94 -22.53 8.99
C ASP A 47 -6.32 -21.17 9.34
N ILE A 48 -5.70 -21.06 10.51
CA ILE A 48 -4.94 -19.87 10.92
C ILE A 48 -3.83 -19.56 9.90
N VAL A 49 -3.00 -20.54 9.53
CA VAL A 49 -1.91 -20.35 8.56
C VAL A 49 -2.46 -19.95 7.19
N GLN A 50 -3.58 -20.54 6.76
CA GLN A 50 -4.20 -20.20 5.48
C GLN A 50 -4.76 -18.78 5.45
N GLN A 51 -5.43 -18.36 6.53
CA GLN A 51 -5.92 -16.99 6.68
C GLN A 51 -4.76 -16.00 6.78
N LEU A 52 -3.70 -16.32 7.53
CA LEU A 52 -2.51 -15.49 7.66
C LEU A 52 -1.83 -15.26 6.31
N SER A 53 -1.69 -16.31 5.47
CA SER A 53 -1.19 -16.15 4.10
C SER A 53 -2.06 -15.20 3.26
N ALA A 54 -3.37 -15.19 3.47
CA ALA A 54 -4.26 -14.25 2.79
C ALA A 54 -4.04 -12.80 3.27
N VAL A 55 -3.78 -12.60 4.57
CA VAL A 55 -3.42 -11.28 5.15
C VAL A 55 -2.10 -10.79 4.55
N THR A 56 -1.05 -11.62 4.53
CA THR A 56 0.25 -11.25 3.95
C THR A 56 0.09 -10.80 2.49
N LYS A 57 -0.59 -11.60 1.67
CA LYS A 57 -0.86 -11.24 0.25
C LYS A 57 -1.66 -9.94 0.11
N ALA A 58 -2.56 -9.63 1.04
CA ALA A 58 -3.31 -8.38 1.01
C ALA A 58 -2.42 -7.18 1.37
N LEU A 59 -1.50 -7.35 2.32
CA LEU A 59 -0.49 -6.36 2.69
C LEU A 59 0.50 -6.12 1.54
N ASP A 60 1.03 -7.17 0.90
CA ASP A 60 1.96 -7.04 -0.24
C ASP A 60 1.33 -6.20 -1.36
N ARG A 61 0.07 -6.49 -1.70
CA ARG A 61 -0.68 -5.71 -2.71
C ARG A 61 -0.93 -4.26 -2.31
N ALA A 62 -1.01 -3.96 -1.02
CA ALA A 62 -1.12 -2.58 -0.54
C ALA A 62 0.25 -1.89 -0.59
N GLY A 63 1.31 -2.57 -0.16
CA GLY A 63 2.69 -2.10 -0.21
C GLY A 63 3.14 -1.78 -1.64
N PHE A 64 2.90 -2.67 -2.60
CA PHE A 64 3.20 -2.41 -4.01
C PHE A 64 2.49 -1.17 -4.54
N LEU A 65 1.25 -0.91 -4.12
CA LEU A 65 0.54 0.31 -4.52
C LEU A 65 1.21 1.56 -3.94
N VAL A 66 1.58 1.54 -2.65
CA VAL A 66 2.29 2.66 -2.01
C VAL A 66 3.61 2.96 -2.73
N VAL A 67 4.45 1.94 -2.92
CA VAL A 67 5.77 2.12 -3.52
C VAL A 67 5.67 2.54 -4.99
N SER A 68 4.75 1.96 -5.75
CA SER A 68 4.55 2.38 -7.16
C SER A 68 3.99 3.80 -7.29
N THR A 69 3.16 4.26 -6.33
CA THR A 69 2.73 5.67 -6.26
C THR A 69 3.91 6.58 -5.94
N ALA A 70 4.72 6.26 -4.93
CA ALA A 70 5.90 7.05 -4.57
C ALA A 70 6.92 7.13 -5.71
N LEU A 71 7.19 6.02 -6.40
CA LEU A 71 8.08 5.99 -7.58
C LEU A 71 7.59 6.92 -8.70
N LYS A 72 6.28 6.94 -8.97
CA LYS A 72 5.70 7.86 -9.97
C LYS A 72 5.85 9.32 -9.55
N GLU A 73 5.68 9.63 -8.26
CA GLU A 73 5.88 10.99 -7.74
C GLU A 73 7.34 11.44 -7.91
N CYS A 74 8.32 10.58 -7.62
CA CYS A 74 9.73 10.86 -7.84
C CYS A 74 10.04 11.15 -9.31
N LEU A 75 9.53 10.31 -10.22
CA LEU A 75 9.75 10.46 -11.66
C LEU A 75 9.09 11.72 -12.24
N THR A 76 7.99 12.19 -11.64
CA THR A 76 7.25 13.37 -12.10
C THR A 76 7.66 14.67 -11.42
N ASN A 77 8.51 14.60 -10.39
CA ASN A 77 9.07 15.75 -9.70
C ASN A 77 10.54 15.51 -9.31
N PRO A 78 11.47 15.51 -10.29
CA PRO A 78 12.86 15.12 -10.07
C PRO A 78 13.67 16.07 -9.19
N GLU A 79 13.15 17.27 -8.89
CA GLU A 79 13.78 18.21 -7.95
C GLU A 79 13.35 17.96 -6.50
N ASN A 80 12.47 16.97 -6.25
CA ASN A 80 12.08 16.60 -4.90
C ASN A 80 13.15 15.67 -4.28
N GLU A 81 14.05 16.26 -3.50
CA GLU A 81 15.15 15.56 -2.80
C GLU A 81 14.66 14.62 -1.67
N GLU A 82 13.37 14.62 -1.33
CA GLU A 82 12.84 13.84 -0.19
C GLU A 82 12.79 12.31 -0.45
N LEU A 83 12.90 11.86 -1.70
CA LEU A 83 12.76 10.44 -2.06
C LEU A 83 13.77 10.01 -3.13
N ASP A 84 14.81 9.27 -2.74
CA ASP A 84 15.76 8.63 -3.66
C ASP A 84 15.11 7.40 -4.34
N ALA A 85 15.15 7.36 -5.68
CA ALA A 85 14.67 6.22 -6.45
C ALA A 85 15.36 4.91 -6.07
N GLY A 86 16.65 4.96 -5.69
CA GLY A 86 17.40 3.79 -5.22
C GLY A 86 16.93 3.27 -3.86
N GLU A 87 16.43 4.14 -2.99
CA GLU A 87 15.82 3.75 -1.71
C GLU A 87 14.44 3.10 -1.94
N LEU A 88 13.62 3.68 -2.83
CA LEU A 88 12.33 3.11 -3.20
C LEU A 88 12.46 1.74 -3.89
N GLU A 89 13.49 1.54 -4.72
CA GLU A 89 13.79 0.23 -5.30
C GLU A 89 14.11 -0.81 -4.23
N LYS A 90 14.92 -0.47 -3.23
CA LYS A 90 15.23 -1.37 -2.10
C LYS A 90 13.97 -1.73 -1.31
N LEU A 91 13.12 -0.74 -1.03
CA LEU A 91 11.84 -0.96 -0.35
C LEU A 91 10.92 -1.86 -1.19
N PHE A 92 10.87 -1.67 -2.50
CA PHE A 92 10.11 -2.52 -3.42
C PHE A 92 10.60 -3.98 -3.37
N LEU A 93 11.91 -4.20 -3.45
CA LEU A 93 12.51 -5.54 -3.42
C LEU A 93 12.34 -6.24 -2.07
N SER A 94 12.16 -5.50 -0.97
CA SER A 94 11.85 -6.08 0.34
C SER A 94 10.43 -6.64 0.47
N LEU A 95 9.54 -6.28 -0.46
CA LEU A 95 8.14 -6.73 -0.53
C LEU A 95 7.95 -7.94 -1.47
N ALA A 96 9.01 -8.38 -2.17
CA ALA A 96 9.00 -9.48 -3.14
C ALA A 96 9.54 -10.78 -2.54
#